data_AF-A0A2N8TFU7-F1
#
_entry.id   AF-A0A2N8TFU7-F1
#
_cell.length_a   1.000
_cell.length_b   1.000
_cell.length_c   1.000
_cell.angle_alpha   90.00
_cell.angle_beta   90.00
_cell.angle_gamma   90.00
#
_symmetry.space_group_name_H-M   'P 1'
#
loop_
_entity.id
_entity.type
_entity.pdbx_description
1 polymer ?
#
loop_
_entity_poly.entity_id
_entity_poly.type
_entity_poly.pdbx_seq_one_letter_code
_entity_poly.pdbx_strand_id
1 'polypeptide(L)' 'GVYCGSGVSAAHEVLALAAAGIAAELYVGSWSEWSSDPDRPVAVGPDPQ' A
#
# COMPACT_ATOMS: atom_id res chain seq x y z
N GLY A 1 -7.70 -1.68 -1.08
CA GLY A 1 -6.84 -1.16 -0.01
C GLY A 1 -5.72 -0.34 -0.60
N VAL A 2 -5.04 0.46 0.21
CA VAL A 2 -3.90 1.31 -0.16
C VAL A 2 -2.66 0.90 0.63
N TYR A 3 -1.49 1.10 0.03
CA TYR A 3 -0.19 0.82 0.63
C TYR A 3 0.86 1.76 0.02
N CYS A 4 2.00 1.90 0.66
CA CYS A 4 3.14 2.62 0.08
C CYS A 4 4.46 1.98 0.52
N GLY A 5 5.53 2.76 0.69
CA GLY A 5 6.78 2.28 1.26
C GLY A 5 6.62 1.83 2.72
N SER A 6 6.08 2.71 3.57
CA SER A 6 6.05 2.57 5.03
C SER A 6 4.68 2.86 5.66
N GLY A 7 3.62 2.92 4.86
CA GLY A 7 2.24 3.22 5.30
C GLY A 7 1.92 4.71 5.47
N VAL A 8 2.91 5.61 5.55
CA VAL A 8 2.68 7.04 5.85
C VAL A 8 1.87 7.75 4.75
N SER A 9 2.30 7.63 3.48
CA SER A 9 1.54 8.23 2.37
C SER A 9 0.19 7.55 2.16
N ALA A 10 0.11 6.24 2.37
CA ALA A 10 -1.12 5.48 2.24
C ALA A 10 -2.17 5.88 3.30
N ALA A 11 -1.75 6.27 4.50
CA ALA A 11 -2.65 6.82 5.51
C ALA A 11 -3.32 8.13 5.06
N HIS A 12 -2.56 9.02 4.41
CA HIS A 12 -3.14 10.21 3.79
C HIS A 12 -4.15 9.86 2.68
N GLU A 13 -3.86 8.81 1.89
CA GLU A 13 -4.75 8.36 0.83
C GLU A 13 -6.05 7.74 1.38
N VAL A 14 -6.00 6.96 2.45
CA VAL A 14 -7.22 6.51 3.17
C VAL A 14 -8.05 7.70 3.64
N LEU A 15 -7.42 8.72 4.22
CA LEU A 15 -8.13 9.92 4.66
C LEU A 15 -8.81 10.64 3.48
N ALA A 16 -8.10 10.80 2.36
CA ALA A 16 -8.64 11.41 1.15
C ALA A 16 -9.82 10.61 0.58
N LEU A 17 -9.71 9.28 0.54
CA LEU A 17 -10.78 8.39 0.08
C LEU A 17 -11.99 8.45 1.01
N ALA A 18 -11.79 8.47 2.33
CA ALA A 18 -12.85 8.63 3.31
C ALA A 18 -13.57 9.99 3.16
N ALA A 19 -12.83 11.07 2.93
CA ALA A 19 -13.40 12.39 2.65
C ALA A 19 -14.21 12.42 1.34
N ALA A 20 -13.85 11.58 0.36
CA ALA A 20 -14.60 11.38 -0.88
C ALA A 20 -15.78 10.39 -0.74
N GLY A 21 -16.03 9.84 0.46
CA GLY A 21 -17.09 8.84 0.69
C GLY A 21 -16.74 7.42 0.22
N ILE A 22 -15.47 7.14 -0.05
CA ILE A 22 -14.97 5.84 -0.50
C ILE A 22 -14.33 5.11 0.69
N ALA A 23 -14.87 3.94 1.04
CA ALA A 23 -14.24 3.09 2.05
C ALA A 23 -12.97 2.44 1.49
N ALA A 24 -11.85 2.62 2.19
CA ALA A 24 -10.56 2.06 1.82
C ALA A 24 -9.83 1.49 3.04
N GLU A 25 -9.25 0.32 2.88
CA GLU A 25 -8.41 -0.33 3.89
C GLU A 25 -6.95 0.06 3.72
N LEU A 26 -6.24 0.28 4.83
CA LEU A 26 -4.81 0.53 4.85
C LEU A 26 -4.05 -0.77 5.14
N TYR A 27 -3.13 -1.17 4.26
CA TYR A 27 -2.10 -2.14 4.59
C TYR A 27 -0.94 -1.42 5.29
N VAL A 28 -0.99 -1.40 6.63
CA VAL A 28 -0.09 -0.61 7.49
C VAL A 28 1.38 -0.99 7.29
N GLY A 29 1.69 -2.29 7.22
CA GLY A 29 3.06 -2.76 7.06
C GLY A 29 3.67 -2.42 5.70
N SER A 30 2.83 -2.27 4.67
CA SER A 30 3.23 -1.71 3.38
C SER A 30 4.41 -2.48 2.76
N TRP A 31 5.18 -1.84 1.87
CA TRP A 31 6.34 -2.48 1.26
C TRP A 31 7.39 -2.93 2.28
N SER A 32 7.62 -2.16 3.34
CA SER A 32 8.58 -2.52 4.39
C SER A 32 8.26 -3.88 5.05
N GLU A 33 6.99 -4.16 5.34
CA GLU A 33 6.60 -5.49 5.82
C GLU A 33 6.68 -6.54 4.70
N TRP A 34 6.16 -6.22 3.51
CA TRP A 34 6.11 -7.19 2.41
C TRP A 34 7.50 -7.68 1.99
N SER A 35 8.45 -6.76 1.82
CA SER A 35 9.81 -7.04 1.40
C SER A 35 10.70 -7.66 2.50
N SER A 36 10.21 -7.71 3.75
CA SER A 36 10.94 -8.37 4.85
C SER A 36 10.97 -9.90 4.72
N ASP A 37 10.06 -10.45 3.91
CA ASP A 37 9.96 -11.86 3.59
C ASP A 37 10.43 -12.09 2.14
N PRO A 38 11.63 -12.67 1.93
CA PRO A 38 12.20 -12.83 0.59
C PRO A 38 11.48 -13.90 -0.25
N ASP A 39 10.63 -14.74 0.37
CA ASP A 39 9.88 -15.77 -0.34
C ASP A 39 8.58 -15.23 -0.97
N ARG A 40 8.19 -13.97 -0.66
CA ARG A 40 7.00 -13.34 -1.23
C ARG A 40 7.25 -12.88 -2.68
N PRO A 41 6.25 -13.01 -3.56
CA PRO A 41 6.39 -12.54 -4.94
C PRO A 41 6.54 -11.02 -5.01
N VAL A 42 7.37 -10.57 -5.94
CA VAL A 42 7.66 -9.16 -6.22
C VAL A 42 7.64 -8.92 -7.72
N ALA A 43 6.80 -8.00 -8.18
CA ALA A 43 6.85 -7.49 -9.54
C ALA A 43 7.94 -6.41 -9.67
N VAL A 44 8.63 -6.37 -10.80
CA VAL A 44 9.68 -5.37 -11.11
C VAL A 44 9.47 -4.82 -12.53
N GLY A 45 9.93 -3.58 -12.74
CA GLY A 45 9.74 -2.89 -14.02
C GLY A 45 8.44 -2.08 -14.05
N PRO A 46 8.11 -1.48 -15.21
CA PRO A 46 6.97 -0.57 -15.34
C PRO A 46 5.63 -1.29 -15.56
N ASP A 47 5.65 -2.61 -15.77
CA ASP A 47 4.45 -3.37 -16.07
C ASP A 47 3.72 -3.74 -14.77
N PRO A 48 2.46 -3.33 -14.59
CA PRO A 48 1.70 -3.62 -13.37
C PRO A 48 1.13 -5.05 -13.29
N GLN A 49 1.42 -5.93 -14.25
CA GLN A 49 0.91 -7.31 -14.28
C GLN A 49 1.49 -8.20 -13.16
#